data_AF-A0A6G2VRG4-F1
#
_entry.id   AF-A0A6G2VRG4-F1
#
_cell.length_a   1.000
_cell.length_b   1.000
_cell.length_c   1.000
_cell.angle_alpha   90.00
_cell.angle_beta   90.00
_cell.angle_gamma   90.00
#
_symmetry.space_group_name_H-M   'P 1'
#
loop_
_entity.id
_entity.type
_entity.pdbx_description
1 polymer ?
#
loop_
_entity_poly.entity_id
_entity_poly.type
_entity_poly.pdbx_seq_one_letter_code
_entity_poly.pdbx_strand_id
1 'polypeptide(L)'
;VSGGRHGEADGLAARYEHDAVRAHGAGSEQALHWSEVRADLAMFAGDPVRSCRAWLAVAEARLGAGQAVDAPAVEAAVDRAHHQWSRIKDTARARELGPALAQLRLRVPGRRRGALESVQRQLGRLQAASP
;
A
#
# COMPACT_ATOMS: atom_id res chain seq x y z
N VAL A 1 2.63 0.89 -25.58
CA VAL A 1 3.94 1.59 -25.41
C VAL A 1 4.16 2.21 -24.02
N SER A 2 3.16 2.30 -23.13
CA SER A 2 3.33 3.00 -21.83
C SER A 2 4.14 2.27 -20.75
N GLY A 3 4.35 0.95 -20.85
CA GLY A 3 5.03 0.16 -19.80
C GLY A 3 6.49 0.53 -19.56
N GLY A 4 7.22 0.98 -20.60
CA GLY A 4 8.64 1.36 -20.47
C GLY A 4 8.85 2.63 -19.63
N ARG A 5 8.00 3.65 -19.82
CA ARG A 5 8.13 4.94 -19.12
C ARG A 5 7.87 4.83 -17.61
N HIS A 6 6.94 3.98 -17.20
CA HIS A 6 6.66 3.78 -15.77
C HIS A 6 7.79 3.01 -15.07
N GLY A 7 8.46 2.08 -15.77
CA GLY A 7 9.62 1.37 -15.23
C GLY A 7 10.83 2.29 -15.03
N GLU A 8 11.13 3.15 -16.01
CA GLU A 8 12.20 4.16 -15.89
C GLU A 8 11.91 5.15 -14.75
N ALA A 9 10.68 5.65 -14.67
CA ALA A 9 10.27 6.55 -13.60
C ALA A 9 10.37 5.89 -12.21
N ASP A 10 10.01 4.62 -12.09
CA ASP A 10 10.13 3.87 -10.83
C ASP A 10 11.60 3.63 -10.45
N GLY A 11 12.48 3.36 -11.43
CA GLY A 11 13.91 3.27 -11.20
C GLY A 11 14.51 4.58 -10.69
N LEU A 12 14.07 5.73 -11.21
CA LEU A 12 14.49 7.04 -10.73
C LEU A 12 13.94 7.33 -9.34
N ALA A 13 12.65 7.07 -9.10
CA ALA A 13 12.02 7.24 -7.80
C ALA A 13 12.68 6.37 -6.72
N ALA A 14 13.11 5.15 -7.05
CA ALA A 14 13.83 4.26 -6.14
C ALA A 14 15.21 4.82 -5.74
N ARG A 15 15.90 5.51 -6.66
CA ARG A 15 17.16 6.20 -6.34
C ARG A 15 16.92 7.34 -5.36
N TYR A 16 15.91 8.17 -5.62
CA TYR A 16 15.56 9.26 -4.71
C TYR A 16 15.06 8.78 -3.34
N GLU A 17 14.30 7.69 -3.29
CA GLU A 17 13.92 7.02 -2.04
C GLU A 17 15.17 6.60 -1.26
N HIS A 18 16.13 5.94 -1.93
CA HIS A 18 17.37 5.52 -1.30
C HIS A 18 18.18 6.70 -0.74
N ASP A 19 18.33 7.76 -1.53
CA ASP A 19 19.06 8.96 -1.12
C ASP A 19 18.37 9.66 0.06
N ALA A 20 17.05 9.76 0.05
CA ALA A 20 16.26 10.32 1.14
C ALA A 20 16.39 9.48 2.42
N VAL A 21 16.35 8.15 2.32
CA VAL A 21 16.57 7.24 3.46
C VAL A 21 17.96 7.45 4.06
N ARG A 22 18.99 7.60 3.22
CA ARG A 22 20.37 7.84 3.71
C ARG A 22 20.52 9.20 4.38
N ALA A 23 19.87 10.23 3.86
CA ALA A 23 20.01 11.60 4.36
C ALA A 23 19.11 11.90 5.58
N HIS A 24 17.93 11.28 5.66
CA HIS A 24 16.87 11.68 6.58
C HIS A 24 16.30 10.51 7.42
N GLY A 25 16.65 9.27 7.09
CA GLY A 25 16.10 8.07 7.72
C GLY A 25 14.82 7.56 7.05
N ALA A 26 14.53 6.26 7.23
CA ALA A 26 13.43 5.60 6.51
C ALA A 26 12.02 6.07 6.89
N GLY A 27 11.84 6.60 8.10
CA GLY A 27 10.56 7.14 8.56
C GLY A 27 10.35 8.63 8.25
N SER A 28 11.29 9.27 7.54
CA SER A 28 11.16 10.70 7.24
C SER A 28 10.10 10.94 6.15
N GLU A 29 9.48 12.13 6.15
CA GLU A 29 8.53 12.50 5.10
C GLU A 29 9.16 12.47 3.70
N GLN A 30 10.46 12.76 3.57
CA GLN A 30 11.17 12.70 2.29
C GLN A 30 11.28 11.26 1.78
N ALA A 31 11.64 10.31 2.64
CA ALA A 31 11.73 8.90 2.26
C ALA A 31 10.34 8.35 1.92
N LEU A 32 9.36 8.62 2.78
CA LEU A 32 7.97 8.17 2.61
C LEU A 32 7.33 8.76 1.35
N HIS A 33 7.60 10.04 1.03
CA HIS A 33 7.11 10.65 -0.20
C HIS A 33 7.54 9.87 -1.45
N TRP A 34 8.81 9.45 -1.53
CA TRP A 34 9.27 8.65 -2.66
C TRP A 34 8.70 7.23 -2.66
N SER A 35 8.49 6.62 -1.49
CA SER A 35 7.75 5.35 -1.39
C SER A 35 6.31 5.48 -1.93
N GLU A 36 5.63 6.59 -1.65
CA GLU A 36 4.29 6.90 -2.18
C GLU A 36 4.30 7.07 -3.71
N VAL A 37 5.26 7.83 -4.25
CA VAL A 37 5.44 7.99 -5.70
C VAL A 37 5.62 6.64 -6.38
N ARG A 38 6.42 5.74 -5.80
CA ARG A 38 6.62 4.39 -6.34
C ARG A 38 5.36 3.53 -6.28
N ALA A 39 4.57 3.67 -5.21
CA ALA A 39 3.29 3.00 -5.10
C ALA A 39 2.30 3.45 -6.19
N ASP A 40 2.27 4.74 -6.50
CA ASP A 40 1.45 5.30 -7.59
C ASP A 40 1.97 4.92 -8.98
N LEU A 41 3.29 4.88 -9.19
CA LEU A 41 3.88 4.40 -10.44
C LEU A 41 3.54 2.93 -10.72
N ALA A 42 3.51 2.08 -9.68
CA ALA A 42 3.04 0.71 -9.82
C ALA A 42 1.55 0.64 -10.23
N MET A 43 0.71 1.53 -9.69
CA MET A 43 -0.69 1.66 -10.12
C MET A 43 -0.78 2.07 -11.59
N PHE A 44 -0.01 3.08 -12.03
CA PHE A 44 -0.01 3.54 -13.42
C PHE A 44 0.55 2.49 -14.39
N ALA A 45 1.47 1.64 -13.92
CA ALA A 45 1.95 0.48 -14.66
C ALA A 45 0.92 -0.66 -14.76
N GLY A 46 -0.23 -0.56 -14.08
CA GLY A 46 -1.26 -1.59 -14.07
C GLY A 46 -0.92 -2.78 -13.16
N ASP A 47 -0.05 -2.58 -12.16
CA ASP A 47 0.34 -3.60 -11.19
C ASP A 47 -0.29 -3.31 -9.80
N PRO A 48 -1.55 -3.74 -9.57
CA PRO A 48 -2.24 -3.51 -8.30
C PRO A 48 -1.61 -4.31 -7.15
N VAL A 49 -0.90 -5.42 -7.41
CA VAL A 49 -0.24 -6.22 -6.38
C VAL A 49 0.94 -5.43 -5.81
N ARG A 50 1.79 -4.92 -6.69
CA ARG A 50 2.94 -4.10 -6.31
C ARG A 50 2.51 -2.80 -5.66
N SER A 51 1.51 -2.13 -6.22
CA SER A 51 0.96 -0.89 -5.63
C SER A 51 0.37 -1.13 -4.25
N CYS A 52 -0.42 -2.20 -4.06
CA CYS A 52 -0.96 -2.57 -2.76
C CYS A 52 0.15 -2.81 -1.74
N ARG A 53 1.17 -3.61 -2.08
CA ARG A 53 2.30 -3.91 -1.18
C ARG A 53 3.05 -2.64 -0.77
N ALA A 54 3.29 -1.72 -1.71
CA ALA A 54 3.95 -0.45 -1.42
C ALA A 54 3.12 0.43 -0.48
N TRP A 55 1.80 0.54 -0.70
CA TRP A 55 0.93 1.30 0.19
C TRP A 55 0.81 0.70 1.60
N LEU A 56 0.83 -0.64 1.73
CA LEU A 56 0.92 -1.30 3.04
C LEU A 56 2.21 -0.89 3.78
N ALA A 57 3.35 -0.93 3.08
CA ALA A 57 4.65 -0.55 3.65
C ALA A 57 4.70 0.94 4.05
N VAL A 58 4.14 1.85 3.24
CA VAL A 58 4.04 3.28 3.59
C VAL A 58 3.22 3.48 4.87
N ALA A 59 2.06 2.83 4.98
CA ALA A 59 1.22 2.93 6.16
C ALA A 59 1.93 2.42 7.41
N GLU A 60 2.60 1.26 7.31
CA GLU A 60 3.38 0.70 8.41
C GLU A 60 4.56 1.59 8.81
N ALA A 61 5.29 2.16 7.85
CA ALA A 61 6.42 3.04 8.11
C ALA A 61 5.98 4.36 8.76
N ARG A 62 4.85 4.94 8.33
CA ARG A 62 4.24 6.12 8.98
C ARG A 62 3.88 5.84 10.44
N LEU A 63 3.22 4.70 10.69
CA LEU A 63 2.89 4.27 12.06
C LEU A 63 4.16 3.99 12.89
N GLY A 64 5.18 3.36 12.30
CA GLY A 64 6.46 3.10 12.94
C GLY A 64 7.26 4.36 13.26
N ALA A 65 7.07 5.42 12.47
CA ALA A 65 7.61 6.76 12.73
C ALA A 65 6.82 7.54 13.81
N GLY A 66 5.80 6.92 14.43
CA GLY A 66 5.03 7.51 15.53
C GLY A 66 3.86 8.39 15.08
N GLN A 67 3.47 8.37 13.81
CA GLN A 67 2.28 9.09 13.36
C GLN A 67 1.02 8.48 13.97
N ALA A 68 0.09 9.34 14.36
CA ALA A 68 -1.19 8.91 14.92
C ALA A 68 -2.00 8.10 13.90
N VAL A 69 -2.79 7.13 14.39
CA VAL A 69 -3.60 6.24 13.55
C VAL A 69 -4.68 6.99 12.74
N ASP A 70 -5.08 8.18 13.19
CA ASP A 70 -6.05 9.07 12.56
C ASP A 70 -5.39 10.21 11.77
N ALA A 71 -4.06 10.23 11.69
CA ALA A 71 -3.34 11.20 10.87
C ALA A 71 -3.78 11.03 9.39
N PRO A 72 -4.12 12.13 8.68
CA PRO A 72 -4.64 12.04 7.31
C PRO A 72 -3.73 11.27 6.34
N ALA A 73 -2.41 11.36 6.51
CA ALA A 73 -1.45 10.64 5.66
C ALA A 73 -1.47 9.11 5.91
N VAL A 74 -1.64 8.69 7.17
CA VAL A 74 -1.81 7.27 7.54
C VAL A 74 -3.13 6.74 6.98
N GLU A 75 -4.23 7.47 7.20
CA GLU A 75 -5.55 7.10 6.64
C GLU A 75 -5.49 6.96 5.11
N ALA A 76 -4.87 7.92 4.43
CA ALA A 76 -4.75 7.92 2.98
C ALA A 76 -3.94 6.74 2.44
N ALA A 77 -2.85 6.35 3.13
CA ALA A 77 -2.05 5.19 2.74
C ALA A 77 -2.86 3.88 2.88
N VAL A 78 -3.60 3.71 3.98
CA VAL A 78 -4.46 2.53 4.20
C VAL A 78 -5.66 2.50 3.25
N ASP A 79 -6.22 3.67 2.89
CA ASP A 79 -7.26 3.80 1.86
C ASP A 79 -6.75 3.38 0.48
N ARG A 80 -5.54 3.80 0.08
CA ARG A 80 -4.94 3.39 -1.19
C ARG A 80 -4.56 1.91 -1.22
N ALA A 81 -3.99 1.37 -0.14
CA ALA A 81 -3.72 -0.07 -0.03
C ALA A 81 -4.99 -0.90 -0.24
N HIS A 82 -6.08 -0.52 0.44
CA HIS A 82 -7.38 -1.19 0.27
C HIS A 82 -7.91 -1.06 -1.17
N HIS A 83 -7.85 0.14 -1.75
CA HIS A 83 -8.29 0.33 -3.12
C HIS A 83 -7.53 -0.60 -4.10
N GLN A 84 -6.20 -0.66 -4.00
CA GLN A 84 -5.40 -1.52 -4.87
C GLN A 84 -5.67 -3.01 -4.62
N TRP A 85 -5.80 -3.43 -3.36
CA TRP A 85 -6.13 -4.82 -3.02
C TRP A 85 -7.43 -5.28 -3.67
N SER A 86 -8.48 -4.44 -3.69
CA SER A 86 -9.75 -4.77 -4.34
C SER A 86 -9.66 -4.89 -5.87
N ARG A 87 -8.57 -4.41 -6.48
CA ARG A 87 -8.30 -4.50 -7.92
C ARG A 87 -7.47 -5.73 -8.29
N ILE A 88 -6.86 -6.44 -7.33
CA ILE A 88 -6.08 -7.65 -7.58
C ILE A 88 -7.00 -8.76 -8.10
N LYS A 89 -6.71 -9.28 -9.29
CA LYS A 89 -7.48 -10.35 -9.93
C LYS A 89 -6.94 -11.75 -9.63
N ASP A 90 -5.64 -11.84 -9.36
CA ASP A 90 -5.00 -13.07 -8.90
C ASP A 90 -5.45 -13.37 -7.46
N THR A 91 -6.23 -14.44 -7.29
CA THR A 91 -6.81 -14.83 -6.01
C THR A 91 -5.75 -15.23 -4.99
N ALA A 92 -4.65 -15.86 -5.42
CA ALA A 92 -3.56 -16.24 -4.54
C ALA A 92 -2.84 -14.99 -3.98
N ARG A 93 -2.57 -14.00 -4.84
CA ARG A 93 -1.97 -12.72 -4.42
C ARG A 93 -2.90 -11.90 -3.55
N ALA A 94 -4.19 -11.89 -3.85
CA ALA A 94 -5.18 -11.23 -3.01
C ALA A 94 -5.25 -11.87 -1.61
N ARG A 95 -5.17 -13.21 -1.51
CA ARG A 95 -5.08 -13.89 -0.20
C ARG A 95 -3.78 -13.59 0.54
N GLU A 96 -2.65 -13.53 -0.16
CA GLU A 96 -1.34 -13.24 0.44
C GLU A 96 -1.36 -11.88 1.15
N LEU A 97 -1.91 -10.84 0.50
CA LEU A 97 -1.88 -9.47 1.02
C LEU A 97 -3.07 -9.11 1.95
N GLY A 98 -4.16 -9.88 1.88
CA GLY A 98 -5.39 -9.62 2.63
C GLY A 98 -5.20 -9.55 4.16
N PRO A 99 -4.47 -10.49 4.80
CA PRO A 99 -4.23 -10.45 6.24
C PRO A 99 -3.52 -9.17 6.71
N ALA A 100 -2.49 -8.71 5.99
CA ALA A 100 -1.78 -7.47 6.32
C ALA A 100 -2.71 -6.25 6.22
N LEU A 101 -3.53 -6.20 5.16
CA LEU A 101 -4.53 -5.15 5.00
C LEU A 101 -5.59 -5.16 6.13
N ALA A 102 -6.06 -6.35 6.53
CA ALA A 102 -7.02 -6.49 7.61
C ALA A 102 -6.43 -6.01 8.95
N GLN A 103 -5.17 -6.33 9.24
CA GLN A 103 -4.48 -5.85 10.44
C GLN A 103 -4.33 -4.32 10.43
N LEU A 104 -3.97 -3.71 9.29
CA LEU A 104 -3.92 -2.26 9.18
C LEU A 104 -5.31 -1.63 9.37
N ARG A 105 -6.38 -2.22 8.79
CA ARG A 105 -7.74 -1.71 8.97
C ARG A 105 -8.28 -1.84 10.40
N LEU A 106 -7.81 -2.83 11.15
CA LEU A 106 -8.12 -2.94 12.57
C LEU A 106 -7.51 -1.77 13.38
N ARG A 107 -6.28 -1.39 13.04
CA ARG A 107 -5.55 -0.28 13.70
C ARG A 107 -5.99 1.10 13.20
N VAL A 108 -6.28 1.19 11.91
CA VAL A 108 -6.65 2.40 11.16
C VAL A 108 -8.01 2.14 10.51
N PRO A 109 -9.12 2.25 11.26
CA PRO A 109 -10.46 2.01 10.72
C PRO A 109 -10.79 3.03 9.62
N GLY A 110 -10.21 4.23 9.71
CA GLY A 110 -10.51 5.38 8.87
C GLY A 110 -11.89 5.96 9.17
N ARG A 111 -12.27 6.97 8.40
CA ARG A 111 -13.54 7.70 8.59
C ARG A 111 -14.78 6.93 8.13
N ARG A 112 -14.61 5.99 7.19
CA ARG A 112 -15.70 5.17 6.63
C ARG A 112 -15.83 3.87 7.41
N ARG A 113 -16.94 3.73 8.14
CA ARG A 113 -17.33 2.46 8.79
C ARG A 113 -17.46 1.34 7.76
N GLY A 114 -17.16 0.09 8.14
CA GLY A 114 -17.35 -1.07 7.28
C GLY A 114 -16.12 -1.51 6.47
N ALA A 115 -15.02 -0.75 6.50
CA ALA A 115 -13.84 -1.04 5.68
C ALA A 115 -13.13 -2.35 6.11
N LEU A 116 -12.96 -2.56 7.42
CA LEU A 116 -12.40 -3.80 7.96
C LEU A 116 -13.29 -5.00 7.63
N GLU A 117 -14.60 -4.86 7.85
CA GLU A 117 -15.58 -5.91 7.62
C GLU A 117 -15.64 -6.28 6.12
N SER A 118 -15.49 -5.29 5.23
CA SER A 118 -15.37 -5.52 3.80
C SER A 118 -14.15 -6.36 3.44
N VAL A 119 -12.98 -6.03 3.99
CA VAL A 119 -11.73 -6.80 3.79
C VAL A 119 -11.90 -8.21 4.32
N GLN A 120 -12.40 -8.39 5.54
CA GLN A 120 -12.60 -9.69 6.17
C GLN A 120 -13.57 -10.57 5.37
N ARG A 121 -14.72 -10.02 4.94
CA ARG A 121 -15.68 -10.76 4.10
C ARG A 121 -15.09 -11.20 2.76
N GLN A 122 -14.32 -10.34 2.10
CA GLN A 122 -13.68 -10.69 0.84
C GLN A 122 -12.57 -11.72 1.05
N LEU A 123 -11.75 -11.59 2.10
CA LEU A 123 -10.70 -12.55 2.42
C LEU A 123 -11.28 -13.94 2.73
N GLY A 124 -12.37 -14.01 3.51
CA GLY A 124 -13.07 -15.26 3.78
C GLY A 124 -13.61 -15.93 2.51
N ARG A 125 -14.19 -15.15 1.58
CA ARG A 125 -14.61 -15.66 0.27
C ARG A 125 -13.44 -16.19 -0.55
N LEU A 126 -12.32 -15.46 -0.56
CA LEU A 126 -11.12 -15.91 -1.26
C LEU A 126 -10.63 -17.24 -0.66
N GLN A 127 -10.55 -17.36 0.66
CA GLN A 127 -10.11 -18.59 1.34
C GLN A 127 -11.03 -19.79 1.06
N ALA A 128 -12.34 -19.59 1.05
CA ALA A 128 -13.32 -20.64 0.75
C ALA A 128 -13.36 -21.07 -0.72
N ALA A 129 -12.92 -20.20 -1.64
CA ALA A 129 -12.90 -20.47 -3.09
C ALA A 129 -11.66 -21.25 -3.56
N SER A 130 -10.81 -21.73 -2.64
CA SER A 130 -9.70 -22.63 -2.98
C SER A 130 -10.13 -24.09 -2.74
N PRO A 131 -9.97 -25.00 -3.71
CA PRO A 131 -10.08 -26.43 -3.48
C PRO A 131 -8.98 -26.95 -2.55
#